data_AF-A0A7S4G5U4-F1
#
_entry.id   AF-A0A7S4G5U4-F1
#
_cell.length_a   1.000
_cell.length_b   1.000
_cell.length_c   1.000
_cell.angle_alpha   90.00
_cell.angle_beta   90.00
_cell.angle_gamma   90.00
#
_symmetry.space_group_name_H-M   'P 1'
#
loop_
_entity.id
_entity.type
_entity.pdbx_description
1 polymer ?
#
loop_
_entity_poly.entity_id
_entity_poly.type
_entity_poly.pdbx_seq_one_letter_code
_entity_poly.pdbx_strand_id
1 'polypeptide(L)'
;MSAVVKQLKIKTGTLKRNIKDLEMAKKEAARELERMEKFKAENKSDTDLKQQQNCIDEAEQMIPDAKRRIAKAYDDLKQLMDKSKDEADVTGTEEFTAAQAMLTEAEAVQQS
;
A
#
# COMPACT_ATOMS: atom_id res chain seq x y z
N MET A 1 19.35 4.16 -21.29
CA MET A 1 18.18 3.66 -20.54
C MET A 1 17.01 3.45 -21.51
N SER A 2 16.61 2.21 -21.74
CA SER A 2 15.53 1.86 -22.67
C SER A 2 14.16 2.38 -22.19
N ALA A 3 13.17 2.42 -23.09
CA ALA A 3 11.80 2.81 -22.73
C ALA A 3 11.21 1.90 -21.65
N VAL A 4 11.49 0.59 -21.72
CA VAL A 4 11.05 -0.41 -20.73
C VAL A 4 11.67 -0.14 -19.36
N VAL A 5 12.99 0.10 -19.28
CA VAL A 5 13.67 0.41 -18.01
C VAL A 5 13.10 1.66 -17.34
N LYS A 6 12.80 2.70 -18.14
CA LYS A 6 12.11 3.90 -17.62
C LYS A 6 10.72 3.57 -17.07
N GLN A 7 9.95 2.73 -17.75
CA GLN A 7 8.62 2.32 -17.28
C GLN A 7 8.68 1.46 -16.02
N LEU A 8 9.66 0.56 -15.89
CA LEU A 8 9.90 -0.20 -14.66
C LEU A 8 10.10 0.74 -13.49
N LYS A 9 11.01 1.71 -13.61
CA LYS A 9 11.25 2.72 -12.57
C LYS A 9 9.97 3.47 -12.16
N ILE A 10 9.17 3.89 -13.13
CA ILE A 10 7.92 4.63 -12.89
C ILE A 10 6.87 3.75 -12.18
N LYS A 11 6.66 2.53 -12.67
CA LYS A 11 5.65 1.61 -12.12
C LYS A 11 6.06 1.09 -10.74
N THR A 12 7.32 0.75 -10.54
CA THR A 12 7.88 0.43 -9.21
C THR A 12 7.67 1.59 -8.23
N GLY A 13 7.96 2.82 -8.64
CA GLY A 13 7.72 4.00 -7.80
C GLY A 13 6.24 4.24 -7.48
N THR A 14 5.35 3.90 -8.41
CA THR A 14 3.90 4.00 -8.20
C THR A 14 3.40 2.97 -7.19
N LEU A 15 3.81 1.72 -7.34
CA LEU A 15 3.49 0.66 -6.39
C LEU A 15 4.00 0.99 -4.97
N LYS A 16 5.24 1.46 -4.86
CA LYS A 16 5.83 1.89 -3.59
C LYS A 16 5.04 3.00 -2.89
N ARG A 17 4.56 4.00 -3.64
CA ARG A 17 3.72 5.07 -3.06
C ARG A 17 2.39 4.53 -2.55
N ASN A 18 1.73 3.70 -3.34
CA ASN A 18 0.45 3.10 -2.94
C ASN A 18 0.59 2.24 -1.67
N ILE A 19 1.70 1.50 -1.52
CA ILE A 19 2.00 0.76 -0.28
C ILE A 19 2.12 1.70 0.91
N LYS A 20 2.88 2.79 0.79
CA LYS A 20 3.00 3.79 1.86
C LYS A 20 1.67 4.46 2.22
N ASP A 21 0.81 4.71 1.24
CA ASP A 21 -0.52 5.25 1.48
C ASP A 21 -1.37 4.28 2.33
N LEU A 22 -1.30 2.96 2.03
CA LEU A 22 -1.95 1.94 2.84
C LEU A 22 -1.36 1.87 4.26
N GLU A 23 -0.04 1.92 4.42
CA GLU A 23 0.60 1.94 5.73
C GLU A 23 0.15 3.15 6.57
N MET A 24 0.04 4.32 5.95
CA MET A 24 -0.45 5.52 6.60
C MET A 24 -1.92 5.39 7.01
N ALA A 25 -2.77 4.85 6.14
CA ALA A 25 -4.19 4.59 6.46
C ALA A 25 -4.35 3.58 7.61
N LYS A 26 -3.60 2.46 7.59
CA LYS A 26 -3.59 1.47 8.68
C LYS A 26 -3.12 2.11 10.00
N LYS A 27 -2.10 2.97 9.95
CA LYS A 27 -1.58 3.68 11.14
C LYS A 27 -2.61 4.65 11.72
N GLU A 28 -3.37 5.33 10.89
CA GLU A 28 -4.42 6.24 11.35
C GLU A 28 -5.56 5.47 12.02
N ALA A 29 -6.05 4.39 11.42
CA ALA A 29 -7.05 3.52 12.03
C ALA A 29 -6.57 2.97 13.39
N ALA A 30 -5.30 2.53 13.48
CA ALA A 30 -4.71 2.07 14.74
C ALA A 30 -4.68 3.15 15.82
N ARG A 31 -4.41 4.41 15.47
CA ARG A 31 -4.43 5.54 16.43
C ARG A 31 -5.84 5.81 16.96
N GLU A 32 -6.84 5.77 16.10
CA GLU A 32 -8.23 5.98 16.52
C GLU A 32 -8.74 4.82 17.39
N LEU A 33 -8.29 3.59 17.14
CA LEU A 33 -8.51 2.44 18.02
C LEU A 33 -7.82 2.60 19.38
N GLU A 34 -6.55 2.99 19.41
CA GLU A 34 -5.84 3.29 20.67
C GLU A 34 -6.54 4.39 21.47
N ARG A 35 -7.08 5.40 20.78
CA ARG A 35 -7.84 6.48 21.41
C ARG A 35 -9.18 6.00 21.96
N MET A 36 -9.86 5.08 21.28
CA MET A 36 -11.07 4.42 21.81
C MET A 36 -10.77 3.66 23.11
N GLU A 37 -9.66 2.93 23.19
CA GLU A 37 -9.26 2.25 24.42
C GLU A 37 -8.98 3.22 25.57
N LYS A 38 -8.37 4.38 25.28
CA LYS A 38 -8.22 5.46 26.27
C LYS A 38 -9.56 6.02 26.73
N PHE A 39 -10.52 6.24 25.82
CA PHE A 39 -11.85 6.72 26.18
C PHE A 39 -12.58 5.75 27.11
N LYS A 40 -12.45 4.43 26.85
CA LYS A 40 -12.99 3.39 27.73
C LYS A 40 -12.31 3.41 29.10
N ALA A 41 -10.97 3.51 29.15
CA ALA A 41 -10.22 3.57 30.40
C ALA A 41 -10.57 4.81 31.25
N GLU A 42 -10.83 5.94 30.59
CA GLU A 42 -11.27 7.19 31.22
C GLU A 42 -12.76 7.21 31.58
N ASN A 43 -13.51 6.13 31.31
CA ASN A 43 -14.97 6.05 31.51
C ASN A 43 -15.72 7.24 30.87
N LYS A 44 -15.35 7.58 29.62
CA LYS A 44 -16.04 8.61 28.84
C LYS A 44 -17.51 8.23 28.60
N SER A 45 -18.32 9.23 28.26
CA SER A 45 -19.76 9.02 28.02
C SER A 45 -20.02 8.17 26.77
N ASP A 46 -21.19 7.56 26.70
CA ASP A 46 -21.63 6.78 25.52
C ASP A 46 -21.62 7.64 24.24
N THR A 47 -21.91 8.94 24.36
CA THR A 47 -21.85 9.89 23.25
C THR A 47 -20.42 10.04 22.72
N ASP A 48 -19.44 10.15 23.62
CA ASP A 48 -18.02 10.28 23.25
C ASP A 48 -17.50 8.99 22.59
N LEU A 49 -17.87 7.84 23.14
CA LEU A 49 -17.51 6.53 22.58
C LEU A 49 -18.11 6.34 21.18
N LYS A 50 -19.37 6.74 20.98
CA LYS A 50 -20.02 6.68 19.68
C LYS A 50 -19.36 7.61 18.66
N GLN A 51 -18.99 8.82 19.07
CA GLN A 51 -18.28 9.75 18.20
C GLN A 51 -16.91 9.19 17.81
N GLN A 52 -16.19 8.59 18.75
CA GLN A 52 -14.91 7.96 18.49
C GLN A 52 -15.04 6.75 17.55
N GLN A 53 -16.12 5.97 17.66
CA GLN A 53 -16.41 4.89 16.71
C GLN A 53 -16.60 5.42 15.28
N ASN A 54 -17.31 6.54 15.10
CA ASN A 54 -17.46 7.14 13.78
C ASN A 54 -16.09 7.56 13.19
N CYS A 55 -15.18 8.09 14.02
CA CYS A 55 -13.82 8.44 13.58
C CYS A 55 -13.02 7.19 13.15
N ILE A 56 -13.18 6.06 13.85
CA ILE A 56 -12.57 4.79 13.44
C ILE A 56 -13.12 4.36 12.08
N ASP A 57 -14.45 4.37 11.92
CA ASP A 57 -15.10 3.95 10.68
C ASP A 57 -14.63 4.82 9.49
N GLU A 58 -14.52 6.15 9.68
CA GLU A 58 -13.98 7.07 8.67
C GLU A 58 -12.52 6.79 8.31
N ALA A 59 -11.67 6.48 9.30
CA ALA A 59 -10.28 6.12 9.08
C ALA A 59 -10.14 4.79 8.31
N GLU A 60 -10.95 3.79 8.65
CA GLU A 60 -10.94 2.47 8.01
C GLU A 60 -11.46 2.50 6.57
N GLN A 61 -12.38 3.41 6.24
CA GLN A 61 -12.92 3.57 4.88
C GLN A 61 -11.85 3.87 3.81
N MET A 62 -10.67 4.36 4.18
CA MET A 62 -9.57 4.65 3.27
C MET A 62 -8.77 3.39 2.87
N ILE A 63 -8.81 2.33 3.69
CA ILE A 63 -7.99 1.13 3.50
C ILE A 63 -8.38 0.33 2.24
N PRO A 64 -9.68 0.10 1.92
CA PRO A 64 -10.08 -0.64 0.74
C PRO A 64 -9.60 -0.03 -0.58
N ASP A 65 -9.69 1.30 -0.73
CA ASP A 65 -9.24 1.97 -1.96
C ASP A 65 -7.72 1.87 -2.13
N ALA A 66 -6.96 2.05 -1.04
CA ALA A 66 -5.51 1.86 -1.05
C ALA A 66 -5.13 0.42 -1.48
N LYS A 67 -5.79 -0.61 -0.91
CA LYS A 67 -5.59 -2.01 -1.31
C LYS A 67 -5.89 -2.24 -2.79
N ARG A 68 -6.96 -1.65 -3.32
CA ARG A 68 -7.32 -1.73 -4.75
C ARG A 68 -6.28 -1.08 -5.65
N ARG A 69 -5.76 0.09 -5.27
CA ARG A 69 -4.70 0.79 -6.01
C ARG A 69 -3.38 0.01 -6.01
N ILE A 70 -3.05 -0.65 -4.91
CA ILE A 70 -1.89 -1.56 -4.83
C ILE A 70 -2.07 -2.73 -5.78
N ALA A 71 -3.22 -3.42 -5.74
CA ALA A 71 -3.49 -4.56 -6.63
C ALA A 71 -3.33 -4.19 -8.11
N LYS A 72 -3.92 -3.06 -8.51
CA LYS A 72 -3.77 -2.56 -9.89
C LYS A 72 -2.31 -2.23 -10.24
N ALA A 73 -1.59 -1.54 -9.36
CA ALA A 73 -0.19 -1.18 -9.61
C ALA A 73 0.74 -2.40 -9.63
N TYR A 74 0.44 -3.41 -8.82
CA TYR A 74 1.11 -4.71 -8.81
C TYR A 74 0.92 -5.41 -10.15
N ASP A 75 -0.33 -5.57 -10.61
CA ASP A 75 -0.62 -6.22 -11.89
C ASP A 75 0.05 -5.49 -13.06
N ASP A 76 -0.01 -4.16 -13.06
CA ASP A 76 0.62 -3.31 -14.07
C ASP A 76 2.15 -3.48 -14.13
N LEU A 77 2.81 -3.63 -12.98
CA LEU A 77 4.26 -3.83 -12.89
C LEU A 77 4.63 -5.27 -13.29
N LYS A 78 3.89 -6.26 -12.79
CA LYS A 78 4.10 -7.67 -13.09
C LYS A 78 3.94 -7.95 -14.57
N GLN A 79 2.88 -7.44 -15.21
CA GLN A 79 2.69 -7.56 -16.65
C GLN A 79 3.83 -6.94 -17.46
N LEU A 80 4.40 -5.81 -17.01
CA LEU A 80 5.54 -5.21 -17.70
C LEU A 80 6.80 -6.09 -17.58
N MET A 81 7.06 -6.63 -16.38
CA MET A 81 8.18 -7.54 -16.15
C MET A 81 8.04 -8.83 -16.96
N ASP A 82 6.85 -9.43 -16.99
CA ASP A 82 6.59 -10.66 -17.75
C ASP A 82 6.80 -10.48 -19.25
N LYS A 83 6.46 -9.29 -19.79
CA LYS A 83 6.65 -8.94 -21.20
C LYS A 83 8.12 -8.67 -21.58
N SER A 84 8.96 -8.32 -20.61
CA SER A 84 10.34 -7.90 -20.83
C SER A 84 11.39 -8.85 -20.25
N LYS A 85 10.96 -10.00 -19.72
CA LYS A 85 11.82 -11.01 -19.07
C LYS A 85 12.86 -11.65 -20.00
N ASP A 86 12.63 -11.62 -21.32
CA ASP A 86 13.53 -12.18 -22.32
C ASP A 86 14.50 -11.12 -22.91
N GLU A 87 14.34 -9.85 -22.51
CA GLU A 87 15.20 -8.74 -22.94
C GLU A 87 16.42 -8.61 -22.00
N ALA A 88 17.59 -9.12 -22.42
CA ALA A 88 18.82 -9.10 -21.62
C ALA A 88 19.23 -7.68 -21.18
N ASP A 89 19.01 -6.69 -22.04
CA ASP A 89 19.28 -5.27 -21.76
C ASP A 89 18.33 -4.66 -20.69
N VAL A 90 17.28 -5.40 -20.31
CA VAL A 90 16.33 -5.04 -19.25
C VAL A 90 16.59 -5.86 -17.99
N THR A 91 16.71 -7.18 -18.10
CA THR A 91 16.86 -8.07 -16.94
C THR A 91 18.16 -7.88 -16.18
N GLY A 92 19.22 -7.39 -16.84
CA GLY A 92 20.48 -7.02 -16.20
C GLY A 92 20.48 -5.66 -15.47
N THR A 93 19.36 -4.95 -15.45
CA THR A 93 19.28 -3.60 -14.87
C THR A 93 18.89 -3.59 -13.40
N GLU A 94 19.35 -2.56 -12.68
CA GLU A 94 18.95 -2.34 -11.29
C GLU A 94 17.44 -2.10 -11.17
N GLU A 95 16.82 -1.46 -12.18
CA GLU A 95 15.37 -1.24 -12.21
C GLU A 95 14.57 -2.54 -12.26
N PHE A 96 15.03 -3.56 -12.98
CA PHE A 96 14.37 -4.86 -13.04
C PHE A 96 14.46 -5.58 -11.69
N THR A 97 15.66 -5.58 -11.07
CA THR A 97 15.85 -6.13 -9.72
C THR A 97 15.00 -5.41 -8.68
N ALA A 98 14.95 -4.08 -8.74
CA ALA A 98 14.14 -3.26 -7.84
C ALA A 98 12.63 -3.50 -8.04
N ALA A 99 12.18 -3.69 -9.28
CA ALA A 99 10.80 -4.07 -9.59
C ALA A 99 10.45 -5.44 -8.99
N GLN A 100 11.35 -6.42 -9.10
CA GLN A 100 11.14 -7.75 -8.52
C GLN A 100 11.00 -7.69 -7.00
N ALA A 101 11.91 -6.97 -6.33
CA ALA A 101 11.85 -6.78 -4.88
C ALA A 101 10.54 -6.10 -4.44
N MET A 102 10.09 -5.09 -5.20
CA MET A 102 8.84 -4.37 -4.91
C MET A 102 7.60 -5.24 -5.11
N LEU A 103 7.59 -6.16 -6.08
CA LEU A 103 6.49 -7.13 -6.23
C LEU A 103 6.41 -8.07 -5.01
N THR A 104 7.54 -8.56 -4.53
CA THR A 104 7.60 -9.40 -3.32
C THR A 104 7.12 -8.64 -2.08
N GLU A 105 7.53 -7.38 -1.91
CA GLU A 105 7.06 -6.51 -0.83
C GLU A 105 5.54 -6.30 -0.91
N ALA A 106 5.02 -6.01 -2.10
CA ALA A 106 3.59 -5.83 -2.32
C ALA A 106 2.77 -7.09 -2.00
N GLU A 107 3.25 -8.29 -2.36
CA GLU A 107 2.61 -9.56 -2.03
C GLU A 107 2.48 -9.76 -0.52
N ALA A 108 3.55 -9.47 0.24
CA ALA A 108 3.54 -9.55 1.69
C ALA A 108 2.51 -8.58 2.31
N VAL A 109 2.41 -7.37 1.76
CA VAL A 109 1.44 -6.36 2.22
C VAL A 109 0.00 -6.77 1.90
N GLN A 110 -0.26 -7.35 0.73
CA GLN A 110 -1.62 -7.77 0.33
C GLN A 110 -2.15 -8.95 1.13
N GLN A 111 -1.27 -9.83 1.62
CA GLN A 111 -1.63 -10.95 2.50
C GLN A 111 -1.86 -10.53 3.97
N SER A 112 -1.64 -9.24 4.30
CA SER A 112 -1.81 -8.63 5.64
C SER A 112 -3.02 -7.71 5.81
#